data_AF-A0A373CFQ5-F1
#
_entry.id   AF-A0A373CFQ5-F1
#
_cell.length_a   1.000
_cell.length_b   1.000
_cell.length_c   1.000
_cell.angle_alpha   90.00
_cell.angle_beta   90.00
_cell.angle_gamma   90.00
#
_symmetry.space_group_name_H-M   'P 1'
#
loop_
_entity.id
_entity.type
_entity.pdbx_description
1 polymer ?
#
loop_
_entity_poly.entity_id
_entity_poly.type
_entity_poly.pdbx_seq_one_letter_code
_entity_poly.pdbx_strand_id
1 'polypeptide(L)'
;MSLMVGSARIDENGKISGGKPGDQTGNEVSTQPYYVHSKGWICMRPKSVAVANAIAEAMIQACKNNNIGYCQGHRITVIEQLRKNGSLAKISAKTEADCSSLVRACCIQAGFDPGNFNTSAEVSALKASKQFMKPITVTSGTKLCNGDILVTKTKGHTVVVISGNPRQAVSHYPKYKGASGSIVTALAAVGEKDTSKAHRAKIAAANGIKNYAYTAAQNLEMVNLLKKGKLIKA
;
A
#
# COMPACT_ATOMS: atom_id res chain seq x y z
N MET A 1 5.49 17.60 -10.11
CA MET A 1 6.13 16.37 -9.58
C MET A 1 6.07 15.30 -10.64
N SER A 2 7.20 14.68 -10.97
CA SER A 2 7.25 13.51 -11.85
C SER A 2 6.78 12.26 -11.09
N LEU A 3 6.08 11.38 -11.79
CA LEU A 3 5.65 10.09 -11.26
C LEU A 3 6.85 9.13 -11.26
N MET A 4 7.30 8.69 -10.08
CA MET A 4 8.47 7.83 -9.88
C MET A 4 8.09 6.55 -9.15
N VAL A 5 8.77 5.46 -9.50
CA VAL A 5 8.62 4.14 -8.89
C VAL A 5 9.97 3.62 -8.40
N GLY A 6 9.96 2.85 -7.31
CA GLY A 6 11.12 2.09 -6.81
C GLY A 6 10.87 0.58 -6.93
N SER A 7 11.93 -0.18 -7.22
CA SER A 7 11.85 -1.64 -7.40
C SER A 7 13.21 -2.33 -7.37
N ALA A 8 13.23 -3.61 -7.01
CA ALA A 8 14.36 -4.51 -7.26
C ALA A 8 14.24 -5.14 -8.66
N ARG A 9 15.29 -5.12 -9.50
CA ARG A 9 15.17 -5.47 -10.93
C ARG A 9 15.96 -6.70 -11.36
N ILE A 10 17.28 -6.58 -11.33
CA ILE A 10 18.22 -7.55 -11.91
C ILE A 10 19.57 -7.36 -11.24
N ASP A 11 20.37 -8.42 -11.17
CA ASP A 11 21.71 -8.37 -10.57
C ASP A 11 22.74 -7.64 -11.46
N GLU A 12 23.96 -7.47 -10.95
CA GLU A 12 25.04 -6.74 -11.61
C GLU A 12 25.50 -7.34 -12.93
N ASN A 13 25.19 -8.62 -13.17
CA ASN A 13 25.54 -9.35 -14.39
C ASN A 13 24.37 -9.41 -15.38
N GLY A 14 23.27 -8.71 -15.10
CA GLY A 14 22.05 -8.80 -15.90
C GLY A 14 21.35 -10.15 -15.77
N LYS A 15 21.52 -10.83 -14.64
CA LYS A 15 20.88 -12.11 -14.32
C LYS A 15 19.92 -11.97 -13.14
N ILE A 16 19.12 -13.01 -12.93
CA ILE A 16 18.12 -13.04 -11.85
C ILE A 16 18.66 -13.64 -10.55
N SER A 17 19.88 -14.19 -10.58
CA SER A 17 20.51 -14.90 -9.47
C SER A 17 21.98 -15.16 -9.79
N GLY A 18 22.79 -15.30 -8.74
CA GLY A 18 24.23 -15.61 -8.84
C GLY A 18 25.13 -14.38 -8.81
N GLY A 19 24.54 -13.18 -8.66
CA GLY A 19 25.24 -11.96 -8.31
C GLY A 19 25.81 -11.95 -6.89
N LYS A 20 26.58 -10.91 -6.58
CA LYS A 20 27.15 -10.69 -5.24
C LYS A 20 26.11 -10.06 -4.31
N PRO A 21 26.08 -10.41 -3.01
CA PRO A 21 25.20 -9.76 -2.05
C PRO A 21 25.43 -8.24 -1.93
N GLY A 22 24.32 -7.49 -1.84
CA GLY A 22 24.30 -6.03 -1.87
C GLY A 22 24.27 -5.46 -3.29
N ASP A 23 23.80 -4.22 -3.45
CA ASP A 23 23.76 -3.57 -4.76
C ASP A 23 25.18 -3.20 -5.21
N GLN A 24 25.66 -3.85 -6.26
CA GLN A 24 26.99 -3.59 -6.82
C GLN A 24 26.99 -2.48 -7.86
N THR A 25 25.83 -2.10 -8.40
CA THR A 25 25.72 -1.19 -9.56
C THR A 25 25.03 0.13 -9.22
N GLY A 26 24.39 0.22 -8.06
CA GLY A 26 23.44 1.28 -7.71
C GLY A 26 22.13 1.20 -8.49
N ASN A 27 21.91 0.14 -9.28
CA ASN A 27 20.75 -0.03 -10.16
C ASN A 27 19.93 -1.28 -9.85
N GLU A 28 20.44 -2.19 -9.02
CA GLU A 28 19.75 -3.44 -8.69
C GLU A 28 18.47 -3.18 -7.90
N VAL A 29 18.56 -2.27 -6.93
CA VAL A 29 17.42 -1.74 -6.16
C VAL A 29 17.39 -0.22 -6.32
N SER A 30 16.59 0.25 -7.25
CA SER A 30 16.67 1.64 -7.70
C SER A 30 15.33 2.26 -8.05
N THR A 31 15.33 3.59 -8.12
CA THR A 31 14.18 4.39 -8.53
C THR A 31 14.24 4.69 -10.03
N GLN A 32 13.08 4.84 -10.68
CA GLN A 32 12.99 5.31 -12.06
C GLN A 32 11.66 6.02 -12.34
N PRO A 33 11.56 6.77 -13.45
CA PRO A 33 10.28 7.26 -13.94
C PRO A 33 9.27 6.12 -14.14
N TYR A 34 8.01 6.40 -13.86
CA TYR A 34 6.93 5.46 -14.14
C TYR A 34 6.84 5.13 -15.63
N TYR A 35 6.45 3.89 -15.92
CA TYR A 35 6.32 3.36 -17.27
C TYR A 35 5.12 2.41 -17.34
N VAL A 36 4.56 2.29 -18.53
CA VAL A 36 3.52 1.29 -18.82
C VAL A 36 4.22 -0.04 -19.10
N HIS A 37 3.82 -1.10 -18.41
CA HIS A 37 4.35 -2.43 -18.62
C HIS A 37 3.50 -3.21 -19.63
N SER A 38 4.11 -4.00 -20.51
CA SER A 38 3.41 -4.79 -21.55
C SER A 38 2.35 -5.74 -20.97
N LYS A 39 2.65 -6.38 -19.84
CA LYS A 39 1.72 -7.20 -19.04
C LYS A 39 0.60 -6.40 -18.33
N GLY A 40 0.61 -5.07 -18.40
CA GLY A 40 -0.30 -4.18 -17.68
C GLY A 40 -0.11 -4.20 -16.16
N TRP A 41 -0.63 -3.16 -15.50
CA TRP A 41 -0.52 -3.00 -14.04
C TRP A 41 -1.85 -3.21 -13.32
N ILE A 42 -1.78 -3.85 -12.15
CA ILE A 42 -2.80 -3.85 -11.12
C ILE A 42 -2.26 -2.99 -9.97
N CYS A 43 -2.95 -1.91 -9.65
CA CYS A 43 -2.63 -1.04 -8.53
C CYS A 43 -3.31 -1.54 -7.26
N MET A 44 -2.50 -1.90 -6.28
CA MET A 44 -2.88 -2.18 -4.90
C MET A 44 -2.67 -0.92 -4.08
N ARG A 45 -3.78 -0.25 -3.76
CA ARG A 45 -3.78 1.02 -3.03
C ARG A 45 -4.01 0.82 -1.53
N PRO A 46 -3.08 1.21 -0.64
CA PRO A 46 -3.32 1.16 0.80
C PRO A 46 -4.55 1.98 1.22
N LYS A 47 -5.31 1.54 2.21
CA LYS A 47 -6.46 2.29 2.74
C LYS A 47 -6.05 3.53 3.53
N SER A 48 -4.97 3.42 4.31
CA SER A 48 -4.45 4.51 5.16
C SER A 48 -3.35 5.30 4.44
N VAL A 49 -3.39 6.63 4.57
CA VAL A 49 -2.31 7.51 4.08
C VAL A 49 -1.01 7.27 4.84
N ALA A 50 -1.08 7.00 6.14
CA ALA A 50 0.10 6.68 6.93
C ALA A 50 0.80 5.41 6.41
N VAL A 51 0.03 4.34 6.15
CA VAL A 51 0.57 3.10 5.59
C VAL A 51 1.17 3.33 4.20
N ALA A 52 0.51 4.11 3.35
CA ALA A 52 1.03 4.42 2.03
C ALA A 52 2.35 5.22 2.07
N ASN A 53 2.41 6.25 2.90
CA ASN A 53 3.64 7.04 3.07
C ASN A 53 4.76 6.16 3.63
N ALA A 54 4.46 5.30 4.60
CA ALA A 54 5.44 4.37 5.17
C ALA A 54 5.96 3.35 4.14
N ILE A 55 5.10 2.81 3.27
CA ILE A 55 5.51 1.91 2.17
C ILE A 55 6.41 2.66 1.17
N ALA A 56 6.03 3.87 0.78
CA ALA A 56 6.82 4.69 -0.15
C ALA A 56 8.19 5.04 0.44
N GLU A 57 8.23 5.47 1.70
CA GLU A 57 9.46 5.79 2.42
C GLU A 57 10.35 4.56 2.58
N ALA A 58 9.78 3.40 2.94
CA ALA A 58 10.50 2.15 3.04
C ALA A 58 11.15 1.77 1.69
N MET A 59 10.45 1.94 0.57
CA MET A 59 11.03 1.72 -0.75
C MET A 59 12.16 2.71 -1.07
N ILE A 60 12.00 3.99 -0.74
CA ILE A 60 13.06 5.00 -0.91
C ILE A 60 14.29 4.63 -0.09
N GLN A 61 14.10 4.20 1.16
CA GLN A 61 15.19 3.77 2.04
C GLN A 61 15.91 2.55 1.49
N ALA A 62 15.18 1.56 0.96
CA ALA A 62 15.80 0.43 0.30
C ALA A 62 16.60 0.84 -0.95
N CYS A 63 16.03 1.67 -1.83
CA CYS A 63 16.71 2.12 -3.05
C CYS A 63 17.95 2.99 -2.78
N LYS A 64 18.07 3.57 -1.57
CA LYS A 64 19.26 4.33 -1.14
C LYS A 64 20.29 3.47 -0.43
N ASN A 65 19.96 2.22 -0.10
CA ASN A 65 20.84 1.36 0.68
C ASN A 65 21.53 0.34 -0.23
N ASN A 66 22.78 0.64 -0.58
CA ASN A 66 23.60 -0.23 -1.43
C ASN A 66 23.92 -1.59 -0.77
N ASN A 67 23.58 -1.83 0.49
CA ASN A 67 23.69 -3.16 1.09
C ASN A 67 22.58 -4.11 0.66
N ILE A 68 21.55 -3.64 -0.04
CA ILE A 68 20.41 -4.45 -0.50
C ILE A 68 20.52 -4.66 -2.02
N GLY A 69 20.93 -5.84 -2.44
CA GLY A 69 21.05 -6.23 -3.84
C GLY A 69 19.88 -7.05 -4.36
N TYR A 70 19.97 -7.50 -5.61
CA TYR A 70 18.97 -8.34 -6.26
C TYR A 70 19.39 -9.80 -6.38
N CYS A 71 18.59 -10.73 -5.84
CA CYS A 71 18.74 -12.16 -6.12
C CYS A 71 17.46 -12.94 -5.81
N GLN A 72 16.99 -13.75 -6.77
CA GLN A 72 15.83 -14.62 -6.55
C GLN A 72 16.13 -15.82 -5.63
N GLY A 73 17.37 -16.31 -5.63
CA GLY A 73 17.81 -17.44 -4.80
C GLY A 73 17.83 -17.12 -3.29
N HIS A 74 18.24 -15.90 -2.92
CA HIS A 74 18.39 -15.47 -1.52
C HIS A 74 17.42 -14.37 -1.11
N ARG A 75 16.25 -14.33 -1.74
CA ARG A 75 15.20 -13.31 -1.59
C ARG A 75 14.70 -13.05 -0.16
N ILE A 76 14.96 -13.94 0.80
CA ILE A 76 14.47 -13.82 2.18
C ILE A 76 15.43 -13.05 3.07
N THR A 77 16.71 -12.94 2.71
CA THR A 77 17.76 -12.34 3.55
C THR A 77 17.43 -10.89 3.93
N VAL A 78 16.85 -10.11 3.00
CA VAL A 78 16.41 -8.73 3.28
C VAL A 78 15.37 -8.65 4.41
N ILE A 79 14.49 -9.65 4.53
CA ILE A 79 13.44 -9.71 5.56
C ILE A 79 14.05 -10.02 6.92
N GLU A 80 15.03 -10.92 6.98
CA GLU A 80 15.74 -11.28 8.19
C GLU A 80 16.52 -10.06 8.72
N GLN A 81 17.26 -9.38 7.83
CA GLN A 81 17.98 -8.16 8.18
C GLN A 81 17.04 -7.02 8.57
N LEU A 82 15.90 -6.87 7.90
CA LEU A 82 14.89 -5.89 8.29
C LEU A 82 14.37 -6.16 9.70
N ARG A 83 14.02 -7.41 10.03
CA ARG A 83 13.53 -7.78 11.36
C ARG A 83 14.58 -7.56 12.44
N LYS A 84 15.86 -7.76 12.12
CA LYS A 84 16.99 -7.53 13.02
C LYS A 84 17.27 -6.04 13.25
N ASN A 85 17.27 -5.24 12.18
CA ASN A 85 17.70 -3.84 12.22
C ASN A 85 16.53 -2.84 12.42
N GLY A 86 15.29 -3.31 12.26
CA GLY A 86 14.05 -2.53 12.41
C GLY A 86 13.74 -1.57 11.25
N SER A 87 14.67 -1.33 10.32
CA SER A 87 14.46 -0.47 9.15
C SER A 87 15.40 -0.87 8.01
N LEU A 88 14.91 -0.78 6.77
CA LEU A 88 15.66 -0.98 5.53
C LEU A 88 16.85 -0.02 5.42
N ALA A 89 16.74 1.21 5.93
CA ALA A 89 17.85 2.16 5.96
C ALA A 89 19.00 1.74 6.90
N LYS A 90 18.70 0.93 7.93
CA LYS A 90 19.67 0.51 8.95
C LYS A 90 20.36 -0.82 8.62
N ILE A 91 20.00 -1.46 7.51
CA ILE A 91 20.65 -2.71 7.09
C ILE A 91 22.09 -2.38 6.68
N SER A 92 23.05 -2.81 7.50
CA SER A 92 24.49 -2.66 7.24
C SER A 92 25.11 -3.94 6.67
N ALA A 93 24.47 -5.09 6.85
CA ALA A 93 24.91 -6.35 6.27
C ALA A 93 24.48 -6.44 4.80
N LYS A 94 25.39 -6.88 3.94
CA LYS A 94 25.07 -7.20 2.54
C LYS A 94 23.99 -8.27 2.48
N THR A 95 22.91 -7.96 1.79
CA THR A 95 21.70 -8.78 1.73
C THR A 95 21.12 -8.72 0.33
N GLU A 96 20.21 -9.63 0.04
CA GLU A 96 19.58 -9.73 -1.27
C GLU A 96 18.05 -9.77 -1.15
N ALA A 97 17.40 -9.23 -2.17
CA ALA A 97 15.95 -9.25 -2.33
C ALA A 97 15.59 -9.62 -3.77
N ASP A 98 14.38 -10.13 -3.98
CA ASP A 98 13.73 -10.07 -5.29
C ASP A 98 12.68 -8.96 -5.30
N CYS A 99 12.09 -8.68 -6.47
CA CYS A 99 11.07 -7.64 -6.61
C CYS A 99 9.94 -7.78 -5.56
N SER A 100 9.46 -9.01 -5.34
CA SER A 100 8.32 -9.26 -4.46
C SER A 100 8.66 -9.33 -2.97
N SER A 101 9.83 -9.84 -2.59
CA SER A 101 10.31 -9.79 -1.20
C SER A 101 10.67 -8.36 -0.80
N LEU A 102 11.18 -7.53 -1.71
CA LEU A 102 11.41 -6.12 -1.41
C LEU A 102 10.10 -5.40 -1.08
N VAL A 103 9.04 -5.64 -1.86
CA VAL A 103 7.70 -5.10 -1.56
C VAL A 103 7.17 -5.62 -0.22
N ARG A 104 7.37 -6.92 0.09
CA ARG A 104 7.03 -7.48 1.40
C ARG A 104 7.81 -6.79 2.52
N ALA A 105 9.10 -6.52 2.33
CA ALA A 105 9.92 -5.79 3.29
C ALA A 105 9.38 -4.38 3.54
N CYS A 106 8.98 -3.68 2.48
CA CYS A 106 8.33 -2.37 2.59
C CYS A 106 7.03 -2.45 3.40
N CYS A 107 6.21 -3.49 3.20
CA CYS A 107 4.99 -3.69 3.98
C CYS A 107 5.29 -3.97 5.47
N ILE A 108 6.28 -4.82 5.76
CA ILE A 108 6.70 -5.14 7.14
C ILE A 108 7.16 -3.89 7.85
N GLN A 109 8.00 -3.07 7.20
CA GLN A 109 8.44 -1.80 7.76
C GLN A 109 7.28 -0.81 7.95
N ALA A 110 6.27 -0.85 7.08
CA ALA A 110 5.04 -0.07 7.24
C ALA A 110 4.11 -0.59 8.36
N GLY A 111 4.52 -1.64 9.08
CA GLY A 111 3.87 -2.12 10.30
C GLY A 111 2.96 -3.34 10.12
N PHE A 112 3.01 -4.04 8.99
CA PHE A 112 2.22 -5.27 8.78
C PHE A 112 2.94 -6.29 7.87
N ASP A 113 2.80 -7.59 8.14
CA ASP A 113 3.31 -8.64 7.25
C ASP A 113 2.17 -9.24 6.40
N PRO A 114 2.15 -9.03 5.08
CA PRO A 114 1.18 -9.66 4.17
C PRO A 114 1.41 -11.17 3.94
N GLY A 115 2.47 -11.74 4.50
CA GLY A 115 2.88 -13.13 4.27
C GLY A 115 3.88 -13.26 3.11
N ASN A 116 4.45 -14.45 2.95
CA ASN A 116 5.38 -14.73 1.85
C ASN A 116 4.61 -14.89 0.53
N PHE A 117 5.04 -14.19 -0.51
CA PHE A 117 4.44 -14.26 -1.84
C PHE A 117 5.49 -14.08 -2.93
N ASN A 118 5.10 -14.39 -4.16
CA ASN A 118 5.77 -13.98 -5.40
C ASN A 118 4.80 -13.13 -6.23
N THR A 119 5.24 -12.60 -7.37
CA THR A 119 4.40 -11.72 -8.21
C THR A 119 3.09 -12.36 -8.70
N SER A 120 2.99 -13.70 -8.80
CA SER A 120 1.72 -14.38 -9.10
C SER A 120 0.72 -14.40 -7.93
N ALA A 121 1.21 -14.43 -6.69
CA ALA A 121 0.36 -14.51 -5.49
C ALA A 121 0.22 -13.16 -4.75
N GLU A 122 0.98 -12.15 -5.15
CA GLU A 122 1.11 -10.85 -4.46
C GLU A 122 -0.22 -10.12 -4.30
N VAL A 123 -1.03 -10.01 -5.35
CA VAL A 123 -2.35 -9.35 -5.29
C VAL A 123 -3.24 -10.04 -4.25
N SER A 124 -3.22 -11.38 -4.20
CA SER A 124 -4.03 -12.16 -3.25
C SER A 124 -3.54 -11.97 -1.81
N ALA A 125 -2.23 -12.01 -1.58
CA ALA A 125 -1.62 -11.78 -0.26
C ALA A 125 -1.90 -10.35 0.25
N LEU A 126 -1.71 -9.34 -0.59
CA LEU A 126 -1.99 -7.94 -0.24
C LEU A 126 -3.49 -7.72 0.05
N LYS A 127 -4.41 -8.36 -0.68
CA LYS A 127 -5.84 -8.35 -0.34
C LYS A 127 -6.11 -8.97 1.03
N ALA A 128 -5.51 -10.14 1.30
CA ALA A 128 -5.71 -10.89 2.54
C ALA A 128 -5.25 -10.10 3.78
N SER A 129 -4.26 -9.21 3.63
CA SER A 129 -3.81 -8.28 4.70
C SER A 129 -4.89 -7.30 5.18
N LYS A 130 -5.95 -7.08 4.38
CA LYS A 130 -7.02 -6.09 4.62
C LYS A 130 -6.55 -4.63 4.69
N GLN A 131 -5.26 -4.36 4.43
CA GLN A 131 -4.69 -3.01 4.41
C GLN A 131 -4.94 -2.26 3.09
N PHE A 132 -5.32 -2.98 2.03
CA PHE A 132 -5.49 -2.42 0.69
C PHE A 132 -6.95 -2.30 0.29
N MET A 133 -7.25 -1.29 -0.52
CA MET A 133 -8.51 -1.15 -1.23
C MET A 133 -8.72 -2.29 -2.24
N LYS A 134 -9.88 -2.32 -2.89
CA LYS A 134 -10.09 -3.22 -4.03
C LYS A 134 -9.03 -2.91 -5.11
N PRO A 135 -8.48 -3.94 -5.78
CA PRO A 135 -7.48 -3.72 -6.81
C PRO A 135 -8.02 -2.84 -7.93
N ILE A 136 -7.17 -1.98 -8.45
CA ILE A 136 -7.49 -1.06 -9.52
C ILE A 136 -6.69 -1.50 -10.75
N THR A 137 -7.38 -1.83 -11.85
CA THR A 137 -6.69 -2.01 -13.13
C THR A 137 -6.21 -0.66 -13.62
N VAL A 138 -4.90 -0.52 -13.82
CA VAL A 138 -4.31 0.76 -14.26
C VAL A 138 -4.60 0.98 -15.74
N THR A 139 -5.12 2.16 -16.04
CA THR A 139 -5.38 2.71 -17.37
C THR A 139 -4.72 4.08 -17.49
N SER A 140 -4.75 4.70 -18.67
CA SER A 140 -4.19 6.05 -18.89
C SER A 140 -4.80 7.13 -17.97
N GLY A 141 -6.07 6.98 -17.57
CA GLY A 141 -6.74 7.89 -16.64
C GLY A 141 -6.50 7.60 -15.16
N THR A 142 -5.76 6.54 -14.82
CA THR A 142 -5.55 6.15 -13.42
C THR A 142 -4.56 7.07 -12.74
N LYS A 143 -5.02 7.85 -11.76
CA LYS A 143 -4.14 8.67 -10.92
C LYS A 143 -3.42 7.79 -9.90
N LEU A 144 -2.12 7.60 -10.07
CA LEU A 144 -1.26 6.87 -9.15
C LEU A 144 -0.77 7.78 -8.01
N CYS A 145 -0.77 7.28 -6.79
CA CYS A 145 -0.44 8.02 -5.57
C CYS A 145 0.74 7.36 -4.83
N ASN A 146 1.41 8.10 -3.95
CA ASN A 146 2.47 7.55 -3.10
C ASN A 146 1.97 6.31 -2.35
N GLY A 147 2.82 5.29 -2.29
CA GLY A 147 2.58 4.02 -1.61
C GLY A 147 1.69 3.04 -2.37
N ASP A 148 1.21 3.39 -3.58
CA ASP A 148 0.57 2.42 -4.45
C ASP A 148 1.58 1.35 -4.87
N ILE A 149 1.20 0.08 -4.72
CA ILE A 149 1.98 -1.06 -5.20
C ILE A 149 1.42 -1.46 -6.54
N LEU A 150 2.24 -1.46 -7.59
CA LEU A 150 1.84 -1.89 -8.93
C LEU A 150 2.40 -3.27 -9.19
N VAL A 151 1.50 -4.23 -9.41
CA VAL A 151 1.83 -5.62 -9.69
C VAL A 151 1.44 -5.93 -11.14
N THR A 152 2.28 -6.63 -11.90
CA THR A 152 1.90 -7.03 -13.26
C THR A 152 0.70 -7.97 -13.25
N LYS A 153 -0.19 -7.89 -14.26
CA LYS A 153 -1.41 -8.73 -14.30
C LYS A 153 -1.12 -10.23 -14.35
N THR A 154 0.03 -10.60 -14.90
CA THR A 154 0.58 -11.97 -14.89
C THR A 154 1.94 -11.95 -14.19
N LYS A 155 2.45 -13.13 -13.78
CA LYS A 155 3.75 -13.25 -13.11
C LYS A 155 4.83 -12.49 -13.89
N GLY A 156 5.53 -11.58 -13.22
CA GLY A 156 6.44 -10.66 -13.89
C GLY A 156 7.19 -9.78 -12.92
N HIS A 157 6.59 -8.65 -12.56
CA HIS A 157 7.26 -7.60 -11.81
C HIS A 157 6.33 -6.89 -10.84
N THR A 158 6.91 -6.27 -9.82
CA THR A 158 6.19 -5.39 -8.90
C THR A 158 7.02 -4.17 -8.57
N VAL A 159 6.37 -3.02 -8.45
CA VAL A 159 7.00 -1.73 -8.15
C VAL A 159 6.16 -0.95 -7.14
N VAL A 160 6.80 -0.02 -6.42
CA VAL A 160 6.12 0.89 -5.49
C VAL A 160 6.20 2.30 -6.01
N VAL A 161 5.07 3.02 -6.03
CA VAL A 161 5.04 4.45 -6.35
C VAL A 161 5.60 5.25 -5.17
N ILE A 162 6.74 5.90 -5.40
CA ILE A 162 7.47 6.65 -4.36
C ILE A 162 7.25 8.17 -4.47
N SER A 163 6.89 8.66 -5.65
CA SER A 163 6.50 10.03 -5.92
C SER A 163 5.37 10.01 -6.94
N GLY A 164 4.18 10.43 -6.56
CA GLY A 164 2.96 10.40 -7.36
C GLY A 164 2.00 11.51 -6.93
N ASN A 165 0.72 11.33 -7.22
CA ASN A 165 -0.30 12.31 -6.88
C ASN A 165 -0.48 12.43 -5.36
N PRO A 166 -0.83 13.63 -4.84
CA PRO A 166 -1.17 13.83 -3.45
C PRO A 166 -2.27 12.87 -3.02
N ARG A 167 -2.07 12.23 -1.87
CA ARG A 167 -3.06 11.35 -1.27
C ARG A 167 -4.03 12.18 -0.46
N GLN A 168 -5.32 11.99 -0.69
CA GLN A 168 -6.32 12.58 0.20
C GLN A 168 -6.21 11.92 1.57
N ALA A 169 -5.94 12.73 2.60
CA ALA A 169 -5.92 12.27 3.98
C ALA A 169 -7.32 11.77 4.37
N VAL A 170 -7.47 10.46 4.53
CA VAL A 170 -8.68 9.87 5.09
C VAL A 170 -8.74 10.19 6.58
N SER A 171 -9.49 11.22 6.93
CA SER A 171 -9.82 11.54 8.31
C SER A 171 -10.94 10.61 8.78
N HIS A 172 -10.88 10.19 10.05
CA HIS A 172 -11.93 9.37 10.66
C HIS A 172 -12.73 10.23 11.65
N TYR A 173 -13.98 9.87 11.85
CA TYR A 173 -14.76 10.42 12.95
C TYR A 173 -14.28 9.86 14.29
N PRO A 174 -14.40 10.65 15.39
CA PRO A 174 -14.23 10.15 16.74
C PRO A 174 -15.13 8.93 17.02
N LYS A 175 -14.69 8.06 17.93
CA LYS A 175 -15.47 6.89 18.35
C LYS A 175 -16.78 7.34 19.01
N TYR A 176 -17.91 6.98 18.41
CA TYR A 176 -19.22 7.23 19.00
C TYR A 176 -19.47 6.30 20.20
N LYS A 177 -19.84 6.89 21.35
CA LYS A 177 -20.07 6.17 22.62
C LYS A 177 -21.55 6.02 22.99
N GLY A 178 -22.48 6.61 22.22
CA GLY A 178 -23.90 6.56 22.53
C GLY A 178 -24.60 5.25 22.11
N ALA A 179 -25.80 5.03 22.65
CA ALA A 179 -26.57 3.82 22.41
C ALA A 179 -27.35 3.83 21.08
N SER A 180 -27.76 5.01 20.59
CA SER A 180 -28.66 5.14 19.43
C SER A 180 -28.15 4.43 18.17
N GLY A 181 -29.08 3.78 17.46
CA GLY A 181 -28.86 3.20 16.12
C GLY A 181 -29.07 4.20 14.98
N SER A 182 -29.47 5.45 15.28
CA SER A 182 -29.66 6.49 14.27
C SER A 182 -28.32 7.07 13.82
N ILE A 183 -28.04 6.98 12.52
CA ILE A 183 -26.82 7.55 11.94
C ILE A 183 -26.74 9.07 12.07
N VAL A 184 -27.88 9.76 11.98
CA VAL A 184 -27.93 11.23 12.10
C VAL A 184 -27.54 11.64 13.52
N THR A 185 -28.14 11.00 14.52
CA THR A 185 -27.82 11.24 15.94
C THR A 185 -26.36 10.91 16.23
N ALA A 186 -25.87 9.80 15.70
CA ALA A 186 -24.51 9.34 15.95
C ALA A 186 -23.46 10.27 15.33
N LEU A 187 -23.69 10.77 14.10
CA LEU A 187 -22.82 11.75 13.44
C LEU A 187 -22.80 13.09 14.17
N ALA A 188 -23.97 13.62 14.56
CA ALA A 188 -24.04 14.86 15.32
C ALA A 188 -23.29 14.76 16.66
N ALA A 189 -23.43 13.63 17.36
CA ALA A 189 -22.76 13.39 18.63
C ALA A 189 -21.22 13.31 18.55
N VAL A 190 -20.66 12.99 17.37
CA VAL A 190 -19.20 13.01 17.14
C VAL A 190 -18.73 14.34 16.51
N GLY A 191 -19.60 15.36 16.48
CA GLY A 191 -19.28 16.71 16.04
C GLY A 191 -19.45 16.98 14.54
N GLU A 192 -20.11 16.09 13.79
CA GLU A 192 -20.47 16.37 12.39
C GLU A 192 -21.63 17.36 12.34
N LYS A 193 -21.47 18.44 11.57
CA LYS A 193 -22.48 19.50 11.43
C LYS A 193 -23.42 19.22 10.27
N ASP A 194 -22.95 18.57 9.21
CA ASP A 194 -23.78 18.21 8.04
C ASP A 194 -24.24 16.76 8.12
N THR A 195 -25.45 16.55 8.64
CA THR A 195 -26.08 15.22 8.70
C THR A 195 -27.09 14.97 7.58
N SER A 196 -27.03 15.76 6.50
CA SER A 196 -27.97 15.67 5.38
C SER A 196 -27.92 14.32 4.67
N LYS A 197 -28.96 13.98 3.90
CA LYS A 197 -28.96 12.77 3.06
C LYS A 197 -27.78 12.78 2.07
N ALA A 198 -27.56 13.89 1.38
CA ALA A 198 -26.48 14.03 0.41
C ALA A 198 -25.10 13.82 1.05
N HIS A 199 -24.87 14.39 2.23
CA HIS A 199 -23.60 14.22 2.95
C HIS A 199 -23.40 12.77 3.42
N ARG A 200 -24.44 12.14 3.98
CA ARG A 200 -24.39 10.72 4.36
C ARG A 200 -24.11 9.80 3.19
N ALA A 201 -24.59 10.11 1.99
CA ALA A 201 -24.25 9.35 0.78
C ALA A 201 -22.75 9.45 0.43
N LYS A 202 -22.14 10.62 0.61
CA LYS A 202 -20.68 10.79 0.44
C LYS A 202 -19.90 9.99 1.49
N ILE A 203 -20.32 10.03 2.76
CA ILE A 203 -19.72 9.23 3.83
C ILE A 203 -19.85 7.72 3.50
N ALA A 204 -21.04 7.27 3.10
CA ALA A 204 -21.29 5.88 2.72
C ALA A 204 -20.37 5.44 1.58
N ALA A 205 -20.24 6.26 0.53
CA ALA A 205 -19.34 6.00 -0.59
C ALA A 205 -17.87 5.92 -0.14
N ALA A 206 -17.41 6.84 0.71
CA ALA A 206 -16.06 6.84 1.27
C ALA A 206 -15.76 5.57 2.10
N ASN A 207 -16.79 5.00 2.74
CA ASN A 207 -16.70 3.78 3.53
C ASN A 207 -17.01 2.49 2.73
N GLY A 208 -17.17 2.60 1.41
CA GLY A 208 -17.34 1.45 0.52
C GLY A 208 -18.76 0.85 0.49
N ILE A 209 -19.74 1.55 1.06
CA ILE A 209 -21.16 1.18 1.01
C ILE A 209 -21.70 1.60 -0.36
N LYS A 210 -21.86 0.62 -1.25
CA LYS A 210 -22.35 0.84 -2.62
C LYS A 210 -23.88 1.00 -2.64
N ASN A 211 -24.39 1.72 -3.64
CA ASN A 211 -25.83 1.91 -3.87
C ASN A 211 -26.56 2.34 -2.59
N TYR A 212 -26.03 3.34 -1.91
CA TYR A 212 -26.55 3.81 -0.64
C TYR A 212 -27.97 4.40 -0.84
N ALA A 213 -28.97 3.60 -0.47
CA ALA A 213 -30.39 3.89 -0.60
C ALA A 213 -31.02 4.25 0.76
N TYR A 214 -30.18 4.60 1.75
CA TYR A 214 -30.58 5.03 3.08
C TYR A 214 -31.34 3.97 3.90
N THR A 215 -31.17 2.69 3.56
CA THR A 215 -31.85 1.60 4.27
C THR A 215 -31.36 1.49 5.71
N ALA A 216 -32.19 0.91 6.58
CA ALA A 216 -31.84 0.70 7.98
C ALA A 216 -30.52 -0.09 8.13
N ALA A 217 -30.31 -1.12 7.31
CA ALA A 217 -29.08 -1.92 7.32
C ALA A 217 -27.84 -1.11 6.93
N GLN A 218 -27.91 -0.30 5.87
CA GLN A 218 -26.79 0.55 5.43
C GLN A 218 -26.47 1.64 6.47
N ASN A 219 -27.49 2.23 7.09
CA ASN A 219 -27.29 3.19 8.19
C ASN A 219 -26.61 2.53 9.39
N LEU A 220 -27.04 1.32 9.73
CA LEU A 220 -26.48 0.57 10.85
C LEU A 220 -25.02 0.17 10.60
N GLU A 221 -24.64 -0.15 9.36
CA GLU A 221 -23.25 -0.40 8.98
C GLU A 221 -22.35 0.81 9.27
N MET A 222 -22.79 2.02 8.91
CA MET A 222 -22.06 3.25 9.24
C MET A 222 -21.99 3.51 10.74
N VAL A 223 -23.10 3.30 11.48
CA VAL A 223 -23.09 3.45 12.95
C VAL A 223 -22.13 2.45 13.60
N ASN A 224 -22.05 1.22 13.10
CA ASN A 224 -21.12 0.21 13.61
C ASN A 224 -19.66 0.57 13.36
N LEU A 225 -19.34 1.15 12.19
CA LEU A 225 -18.02 1.72 11.93
C LEU A 225 -17.71 2.89 12.87
N LEU A 226 -18.70 3.74 13.12
CA LEU A 226 -18.56 4.90 14.00
C LEU A 226 -18.34 4.50 15.46
N LYS A 227 -19.06 3.50 15.96
CA LYS A 227 -18.86 2.89 17.29
C LYS A 227 -17.49 2.23 17.44
N LYS A 228 -16.83 1.85 16.33
CA LYS A 228 -15.46 1.33 16.31
C LYS A 228 -14.40 2.42 16.13
N GLY A 229 -14.79 3.68 15.92
CA GLY A 229 -13.88 4.78 15.55
C GLY A 229 -13.22 4.58 14.18
N LYS A 230 -13.89 3.86 13.27
CA LYS A 230 -13.39 3.48 11.95
C LYS A 230 -14.20 4.08 10.79
N LEU A 231 -15.19 4.93 11.07
CA LEU A 231 -15.95 5.61 10.01
C LEU A 231 -15.09 6.73 9.41
N ILE A 232 -14.82 6.64 8.11
CA ILE A 232 -14.08 7.63 7.32
C ILE A 232 -15.01 8.83 7.02
N LYS A 233 -14.49 10.05 7.10
CA LYS A 233 -15.21 11.27 6.71
C LYS A 233 -15.30 11.41 5.19
N ALA A 234 -16.36 12.07 4.72
CA ALA A 234 -16.54 12.44 3.32
C ALA A 234 -15.59 13.55 2.87
#